data_AF-A0A5J4TSL0-F1
#
_entry.id   AF-A0A5J4TSL0-F1
#
_cell.length_a   1.000
_cell.length_b   1.000
_cell.length_c   1.000
_cell.angle_alpha   90.00
_cell.angle_beta   90.00
_cell.angle_gamma   90.00
#
_symmetry.space_group_name_H-M   'P 1'
#
loop_
_entity.id
_entity.type
_entity.pdbx_description
1 polymer ?
#
loop_
_entity_poly.entity_id
_entity_poly.type
_entity_poly.pdbx_seq_one_letter_code
_entity_poly.pdbx_strand_id
1 'polypeptide(L)' 'MTSNPRKVVFYVDDIEQPNYVIGIPSEIRFWAFTVCKSSSFTVTKFERLAQFTQQRIVGSKALKWGKSWE' A
#
# COMPACT_ATOMS: atom_id res chain seq x y z
N MET A 1 21.10 -9.10 -6.49
CA MET A 1 20.22 -9.26 -5.32
C MET A 1 19.77 -7.88 -4.87
N THR A 2 18.52 -7.50 -5.12
CA THR A 2 18.00 -6.21 -4.60
C THR A 2 17.76 -6.35 -3.11
N SER A 3 18.61 -5.73 -2.30
CA SER A 3 18.65 -5.80 -0.84
C SER A 3 17.47 -5.12 -0.13
N ASN A 4 16.62 -4.41 -0.86
CA ASN A 4 15.44 -3.75 -0.28
C ASN A 4 14.16 -4.51 -0.65
N PRO A 5 13.38 -4.98 0.34
CA PRO A 5 12.06 -5.52 0.06
C PRO A 5 11.22 -4.44 -0.62
N ARG A 6 10.57 -4.77 -1.74
CA ARG A 6 9.58 -3.91 -2.37
C ARG A 6 8.50 -3.57 -1.33
N LYS A 7 8.12 -2.29 -1.28
CA LYS A 7 7.23 -1.74 -0.25
C LYS A 7 6.01 -1.08 -0.92
N VAL A 8 4.85 -1.21 -0.27
CA VAL A 8 3.61 -0.47 -0.57
C VAL A 8 3.23 0.34 0.66
N VAL A 9 2.89 1.60 0.47
CA VAL A 9 2.26 2.45 1.48
C VAL A 9 0.85 2.81 1.02
N PHE A 10 0.04 3.27 1.95
CA PHE A 10 -1.30 3.75 1.66
C PHE A 10 -1.41 5.20 2.09
N TYR A 11 -2.29 5.93 1.42
CA TYR A 11 -2.63 7.32 1.76
C TYR A 11 -4.15 7.44 1.82
N VAL A 12 -4.64 8.25 2.75
CA VAL A 12 -6.03 8.71 2.81
C VAL A 12 -5.95 10.23 2.88
N ASP A 13 -6.54 10.91 1.89
CA ASP A 13 -6.50 12.38 1.78
C ASP A 13 -5.08 12.96 1.92
N ASP A 14 -4.13 12.40 1.15
CA ASP A 14 -2.69 12.74 1.16
C ASP A 14 -1.94 12.48 2.49
N ILE A 15 -2.60 11.87 3.48
CA ILE A 15 -2.00 11.47 4.75
C ILE A 15 -1.55 10.01 4.65
N GLU A 16 -0.24 9.76 4.76
CA GLU A 16 0.29 8.40 4.79
C GLU A 16 -0.28 7.61 5.98
N GLN A 17 -0.58 6.35 5.76
CA GLN A 17 -1.16 5.46 6.76
C GLN A 17 -0.07 4.70 7.52
N PRO A 18 -0.25 4.41 8.84
CA PRO A 18 0.78 3.75 9.65
C PRO A 18 1.14 2.34 9.17
N ASN A 19 0.18 1.63 8.56
CA ASN A 19 0.38 0.28 8.06
C ASN A 19 0.93 0.33 6.65
N TYR A 20 2.03 -0.40 6.41
CA TYR A 20 2.63 -0.53 5.08
C TYR A 20 3.06 -1.98 4.85
N VAL A 21 3.09 -2.42 3.59
CA VAL A 21 3.41 -3.80 3.23
C VAL A 21 4.83 -3.88 2.69
N ILE A 22 5.60 -4.87 3.14
CA ILE A 22 6.95 -5.16 2.66
C ILE A 22 7.07 -6.56 2.10
N GLY A 23 8.03 -6.74 1.19
CA GLY A 23 8.36 -8.04 0.61
C GLY A 23 7.37 -8.45 -0.50
N ILE A 24 6.74 -7.48 -1.16
CA ILE A 24 5.82 -7.77 -2.25
C ILE A 24 6.57 -8.33 -3.48
N PRO A 25 5.93 -9.20 -4.28
CA PRO A 25 6.47 -9.68 -5.54
C PRO A 25 6.61 -8.56 -6.59
N SER A 26 7.25 -8.88 -7.73
CA SER A 26 7.38 -7.96 -8.86
C SER A 26 6.04 -7.58 -9.48
N GLU A 27 5.12 -8.53 -9.54
CA GLU A 27 3.78 -8.39 -10.07
C GLU A 27 2.78 -8.44 -8.90
N ILE A 28 1.95 -7.40 -8.79
CA ILE A 28 0.91 -7.31 -7.77
C ILE A 28 -0.46 -7.16 -8.41
N ARG A 29 -1.48 -7.62 -7.69
CA ARG A 29 -2.88 -7.36 -7.99
C ARG A 29 -3.48 -6.62 -6.81
N PHE A 30 -4.22 -5.56 -7.08
CA PHE A 30 -4.97 -4.84 -6.05
C PHE A 30 -6.36 -5.48 -5.91
N TRP A 31 -6.75 -5.78 -4.68
CA TRP A 31 -8.09 -6.20 -4.35
C TRP A 31 -8.76 -5.11 -3.53
N ALA A 32 -9.96 -4.71 -3.93
CA ALA A 32 -10.75 -3.71 -3.25
C ALA A 32 -12.04 -4.34 -2.73
N PHE A 33 -12.28 -4.19 -1.44
CA PHE A 33 -13.47 -4.71 -0.78
C PHE A 33 -14.47 -3.59 -0.57
N THR A 34 -15.68 -3.75 -1.11
CA THR A 34 -16.79 -2.81 -0.94
C THR A 34 -17.92 -3.56 -0.22
N VAL A 35 -18.39 -3.01 0.91
CA VAL A 35 -19.38 -3.67 1.78
C VAL A 35 -20.74 -3.01 1.70
N CYS A 36 -20.77 -1.68 1.67
CA CYS A 36 -22.01 -0.93 1.74
C CYS A 36 -22.80 -1.02 0.43
N LYS A 37 -24.12 -1.16 0.53
CA LYS A 37 -25.00 -1.16 -0.64
C LYS A 37 -24.78 0.13 -1.44
N SER A 38 -24.66 -0.02 -2.77
CA SER A 38 -24.40 1.08 -3.70
C SER A 38 -23.04 1.78 -3.53
N SER A 39 -22.12 1.23 -2.72
CA SER A 39 -20.74 1.75 -2.69
C SER A 39 -19.98 1.33 -3.93
N SER A 40 -19.19 2.26 -4.46
CA SER A 40 -18.28 2.03 -5.56
C SER A 40 -17.08 2.95 -5.42
N PHE A 41 -16.01 2.63 -6.12
CA PHE A 41 -14.86 3.51 -6.27
C PHE A 41 -14.45 3.52 -7.74
N THR A 42 -13.78 4.59 -8.15
CA THR A 42 -13.25 4.73 -9.50
C THR A 42 -11.75 4.90 -9.41
N VAL A 43 -11.00 4.06 -10.14
CA VAL A 43 -9.57 4.26 -10.31
C VAL A 43 -9.37 5.40 -11.30
N THR A 44 -8.74 6.48 -10.85
CA THR A 44 -8.58 7.71 -11.66
C THR A 44 -7.36 7.65 -12.57
N LYS A 45 -6.25 7.05 -12.11
CA LYS A 45 -5.01 6.94 -12.88
C LYS A 45 -4.11 5.80 -12.37
N PHE A 46 -3.24 5.33 -13.26
CA PHE A 46 -2.03 4.59 -12.90
C PHE A 46 -0.83 5.45 -13.29
N GLU A 47 -0.03 5.81 -12.29
CA GLU A 47 1.15 6.64 -12.52
C GLU A 47 2.40 5.98 -11.94
N ARG A 48 3.51 6.12 -12.67
CA ARG A 48 4.82 5.73 -12.20
C ARG A 48 5.57 6.99 -11.76
N LEU A 49 5.74 7.16 -10.45
CA LEU A 49 6.51 8.25 -9.90
C LEU A 49 8.01 7.94 -9.94
N ALA A 50 8.83 8.92 -10.31
CA ALA A 50 10.29 8.80 -10.35
C ALA A 50 10.91 8.76 -8.94
N GLN A 51 10.27 9.45 -7.99
CA GLN A 51 10.61 9.42 -6.58
C GLN A 51 9.34 9.18 -5.76
N PHE A 52 9.52 8.44 -4.68
CA PHE A 52 8.44 8.10 -3.76
C PHE A 52 8.67 8.82 -2.43
N THR A 53 7.69 9.59 -1.99
CA THR A 53 7.71 10.35 -0.74
C THR A 53 7.01 9.57 0.36
N GLN A 54 7.79 8.92 1.24
CA GLN A 54 7.27 8.40 2.51
C GLN A 54 7.56 9.37 3.66
N GLN A 55 6.57 9.57 4.50
CA GLN A 55 6.67 10.20 5.80
C GLN A 55 6.99 9.13 6.85
N ARG A 56 7.93 9.43 7.74
CA ARG A 56 8.26 8.53 8.85
C ARG A 56 7.23 8.69 9.95
N ILE A 57 6.12 7.95 9.85
CA ILE A 57 5.04 7.99 10.85
C ILE A 57 5.47 7.23 12.10
N VAL A 58 5.35 7.88 13.26
CA VAL A 58 5.59 7.23 14.56
C VAL A 58 4.54 6.14 14.78
N GLY A 59 4.98 4.94 15.16
CA GLY A 59 4.08 3.79 15.35
C GLY A 59 3.73 3.03 14.07
N SER A 60 4.40 3.33 12.94
CA SER A 60 4.19 2.59 11.69
C SER A 60 4.53 1.10 11.84
N LYS A 61 3.68 0.21 11.33
CA LYS A 61 3.85 -1.26 11.38
C LYS A 61 4.08 -1.82 9.98
N ALA A 62 5.21 -2.52 9.82
CA ALA A 62 5.52 -3.25 8.60
C ALA A 62 4.76 -4.59 8.57
N LEU A 63 3.91 -4.76 7.57
CA LEU A 63 3.15 -5.98 7.31
C LEU A 63 3.88 -6.82 6.25
N LYS A 64 4.16 -8.09 6.57
CA LYS A 64 4.85 -8.98 5.62
C LYS A 64 3.85 -9.54 4.61
N TRP A 65 4.16 -9.37 3.33
CA TRP A 65 3.38 -9.98 2.26
C TRP A 65 3.27 -11.50 2.43
N GLY A 66 2.09 -12.06 2.13
CA GLY A 66 1.81 -13.49 2.20
C GLY A 66 1.73 -14.07 3.61
N LYS A 67 1.60 -13.21 4.63
CA LYS A 67 1.35 -13.59 6.02
C LYS A 67 0.00 -13.06 6.48
N SER A 68 -0.62 -13.75 7.44
CA SER A 68 -1.74 -13.19 8.19
C SER A 68 -1.24 -12.02 9.02
N TRP A 69 -2.05 -10.97 9.08
CA TRP A 69 -1.77 -9.77 9.84
C TRP A 69 -2.72 -9.72 11.03
N GLU A 70 -2.16 -9.43 12.20
CA GLU A 70 -2.89 -9.14 13.44
C GLU A 70 -3.03 -7.62 13.63
#